data_AF-A0A2M8KMH2-F1
#
_entry.id   AF-A0A2M8KMH2-F1
#
_cell.length_a   1.000
_cell.length_b   1.000
_cell.length_c   1.000
_cell.angle_alpha   90.00
_cell.angle_beta   90.00
_cell.angle_gamma   90.00
#
_symmetry.space_group_name_H-M   'P 1'
#
loop_
_entity.id
_entity.type
_entity.pdbx_description
1 polymer ?
#
loop_
_entity_poly.entity_id
_entity_poly.type
_entity_poly.pdbx_seq_one_letter_code
_entity_poly.pdbx_strand_id
1 'polypeptide(L)'
;MKRYLKVDGNLNIRSSSAPVKKMIKKNPLVNNFNIGYYIITPLLVGVFLGLVIDHWLKTKTLFTLVFIGFGTLGSFYNIYRIYKNG
;
A
#
# COMPACT_ATOMS: atom_id res chain seq x y z
N MET A 1 18.09 -11.09 36.55
CA MET A 1 16.84 -10.36 36.24
C MET A 1 17.16 -9.23 35.25
N LYS A 2 16.63 -9.22 34.03
CA LYS A 2 16.82 -8.10 33.09
C LYS A 2 15.99 -6.89 33.54
N ARG A 3 16.62 -5.74 33.74
CA ARG A 3 15.96 -4.46 34.10
C ARG A 3 16.00 -3.53 32.89
N TYR A 4 14.88 -2.90 32.56
CA TYR A 4 14.77 -1.99 31.43
C TYR A 4 14.81 -0.55 31.92
N LEU A 5 15.71 0.26 31.39
CA LEU A 5 15.81 1.68 31.73
C LEU A 5 14.81 2.47 30.87
N LYS A 6 13.95 3.26 31.51
CA LYS A 6 13.07 4.23 30.86
C LYS A 6 13.54 5.62 31.25
N VAL A 7 13.75 6.48 30.25
CA VAL A 7 14.05 7.90 30.44
C VAL A 7 12.74 8.67 30.34
N ASP A 8 12.39 9.45 31.36
CA ASP A 8 11.20 10.31 31.34
C ASP A 8 11.47 11.65 30.64
N GLY A 9 10.42 12.44 30.39
CA GLY A 9 10.52 13.73 29.69
C GLY A 9 11.39 14.77 30.39
N ASN A 10 11.73 14.54 31.67
CA ASN A 10 12.61 15.39 32.47
C ASN A 10 14.04 14.81 32.55
N LEU A 11 14.40 13.90 31.63
CA LEU A 11 15.71 13.24 31.55
C LEU A 11 16.07 12.38 32.78
N ASN A 12 15.10 11.98 33.61
CA ASN A 12 15.37 11.10 34.74
C ASN A 12 15.29 9.63 34.32
N ILE A 13 16.20 8.82 34.87
CA ILE A 13 16.32 7.39 34.55
C ILE A 13 15.52 6.59 35.59
N ARG A 14 14.45 5.91 35.15
CA ARG A 14 13.66 4.99 35.99
C ARG A 14 13.86 3.56 35.52
N SER A 15 14.18 2.67 36.46
CA SER A 15 14.27 1.23 36.19
C SER A 15 12.86 0.63 36.15
N SER A 16 12.42 0.18 34.97
CA SER A 16 11.15 -0.50 34.76
C SER A 16 11.36 -2.01 34.56
N SER A 17 10.49 -2.79 35.18
CA SER A 17 10.50 -4.25 35.13
C SER A 17 9.93 -4.86 33.83
N ALA A 18 9.33 -4.04 32.96
CA ALA A 18 8.71 -4.50 31.72
C ALA A 18 9.22 -3.73 30.48
N PRO A 19 9.40 -4.40 29.33
CA PRO A 19 9.81 -3.74 28.09
C PRO A 19 8.77 -2.69 27.67
N VAL A 20 9.23 -1.48 27.31
CA VAL A 20 8.35 -0.47 26.67
C VAL A 20 7.91 -1.02 25.32
N LYS A 21 6.64 -1.40 25.16
CA LYS A 21 6.05 -1.63 23.84
C LYS A 21 5.96 -0.27 23.14
N LYS A 22 6.93 0.05 22.26
CA LYS A 22 6.81 1.20 21.36
C LYS A 22 5.58 0.97 20.49
N MET A 23 4.46 1.60 20.83
CA MET A 23 3.34 1.72 19.91
C MET A 23 3.85 2.55 18.74
N ILE A 24 4.08 1.90 17.59
CA ILE A 24 4.39 2.59 16.35
C ILE A 24 3.19 3.50 16.09
N LYS A 25 3.36 4.79 16.38
CA LYS A 25 2.33 5.82 16.21
C LYS A 25 2.10 5.89 14.70
N LYS A 26 1.04 5.25 14.22
CA LYS A 26 0.68 5.18 12.80
C LYS A 26 0.39 6.62 12.37
N ASN A 27 1.34 7.27 11.71
CA ASN A 27 1.16 8.65 11.27
C ASN A 27 -0.05 8.69 10.30
N PRO A 28 -1.05 9.56 10.52
CA PRO A 28 -2.22 9.63 9.64
C PRO A 28 -1.86 10.03 8.21
N LEU A 29 -0.72 10.71 8.00
CA LEU A 29 -0.22 11.07 6.68
C LEU A 29 0.19 9.86 5.82
N VAL A 30 0.63 8.75 6.42
CA VAL A 30 0.96 7.52 5.65
C VAL A 30 -0.31 6.81 5.16
N ASN A 31 -1.47 7.13 5.74
CA ASN A 31 -2.72 6.47 5.41
C ASN A 31 -3.27 6.90 4.04
N ASN A 32 -2.99 8.13 3.61
CA ASN A 32 -3.52 8.71 2.36
C ASN A 32 -2.70 8.30 1.11
N PHE A 33 -1.39 8.10 1.24
CA PHE A 33 -0.55 7.60 0.13
C PHE A 33 -0.93 6.18 -0.32
N ASN A 34 -1.59 5.40 0.52
CA ASN A 34 -2.02 4.05 0.17
C ASN A 34 -3.01 4.03 -0.99
N ILE A 35 -3.83 5.08 -1.18
CA ILE A 35 -4.80 5.17 -2.29
C ILE A 35 -4.11 5.04 -3.65
N GLY A 36 -2.94 5.67 -3.82
CA GLY A 36 -2.21 5.64 -5.08
C GLY A 36 -1.84 4.22 -5.50
N TYR A 37 -1.47 3.38 -4.53
CA TYR A 37 -1.15 1.96 -4.78
C TYR A 37 -2.35 1.18 -5.32
N TYR A 38 -3.56 1.44 -4.83
CA TYR A 38 -4.77 0.76 -5.29
C TYR A 38 -5.18 1.10 -6.72
N ILE A 39 -4.72 2.24 -7.25
CA ILE A 39 -4.92 2.68 -8.62
C ILE A 39 -3.81 2.12 -9.51
N ILE A 40 -2.56 2.36 -9.12
CA ILE A 40 -1.39 2.00 -9.92
C ILE A 40 -1.23 0.48 -10.07
N THR A 41 -1.59 -0.31 -9.05
CA THR A 41 -1.44 -1.78 -9.10
C THR A 41 -2.27 -2.43 -10.21
N PRO A 42 -3.60 -2.29 -10.27
CA PRO A 42 -4.39 -2.89 -11.35
C PRO A 42 -4.06 -2.29 -12.72
N LEU A 43 -3.65 -1.02 -12.79
CA LEU A 43 -3.22 -0.41 -14.06
C LEU A 43 -1.92 -1.04 -14.58
N LEU A 44 -0.90 -1.18 -13.73
CA LEU A 44 0.37 -1.84 -14.06
C LEU A 44 0.15 -3.30 -14.48
N VAL A 45 -0.69 -4.03 -13.73
CA VAL A 45 -1.01 -5.42 -14.06
C VAL A 45 -1.70 -5.51 -15.43
N GLY A 46 -2.66 -4.62 -15.71
CA GLY A 46 -3.31 -4.55 -17.01
C GLY A 46 -2.33 -4.27 -18.15
N VAL A 47 -1.50 -3.24 -18.02
CA VAL A 47 -0.48 -2.89 -19.03
C VAL A 47 0.49 -4.05 -19.25
N PHE A 48 1.00 -4.66 -18.18
CA PHE A 48 1.97 -5.74 -18.28
C PHE A 48 1.38 -6.97 -18.96
N LEU A 49 0.19 -7.42 -18.54
CA LEU A 49 -0.51 -8.54 -19.18
C LEU A 49 -0.83 -8.25 -20.65
N GLY A 50 -1.31 -7.05 -20.93
CA GLY A 50 -1.62 -6.61 -22.27
C GLY A 50 -0.42 -6.66 -23.21
N LEU A 51 0.74 -6.17 -22.76
CA LEU A 51 1.98 -6.21 -23.54
C LEU A 51 2.48 -7.64 -23.77
N VAL A 52 2.42 -8.49 -22.74
CA VAL A 52 2.81 -9.91 -22.85
C VAL A 52 1.94 -10.61 -23.89
N ILE A 53 0.63 -10.39 -23.84
CA ILE A 53 -0.34 -11.00 -24.75
C ILE A 53 -0.19 -10.44 -26.17
N ASP A 54 -0.01 -9.13 -26.31
CA ASP A 54 0.21 -8.52 -27.61
C ASP A 54 1.50 -9.03 -28.27
N HIS A 55 2.55 -9.24 -27.48
CA HIS A 55 3.80 -9.81 -27.98
C HIS A 55 3.61 -11.28 -28.40
N TRP A 56 2.84 -12.06 -27.64
CA TRP A 56 2.60 -13.48 -27.93
C TRP A 56 1.72 -13.68 -29.16
N LEU A 57 0.67 -12.85 -29.32
CA LEU A 57 -0.29 -12.91 -30.43
C LEU A 57 0.10 -12.04 -31.63
N LYS A 58 1.24 -11.34 -31.55
CA LYS A 58 1.73 -10.38 -32.57
C LYS A 58 0.68 -9.33 -32.95
N THR A 59 -0.16 -8.93 -32.00
CA THR A 59 -1.19 -7.91 -32.21
C THR A 59 -0.62 -6.51 -32.03
N LYS A 60 -1.15 -5.53 -32.76
CA LYS A 60 -0.70 -4.12 -32.73
C LYS A 60 -1.23 -3.37 -31.50
N THR A 61 -0.86 -3.83 -30.30
CA THR A 61 -1.20 -3.17 -29.03
C THR A 61 -2.69 -3.21 -28.65
N LEU A 62 -3.49 -4.05 -29.31
CA LEU A 62 -4.94 -4.11 -29.10
C LEU A 62 -5.28 -4.65 -27.71
N PHE A 63 -4.61 -5.72 -27.27
CA PHE A 63 -4.87 -6.29 -25.95
C PHE A 63 -4.41 -5.35 -24.84
N THR A 64 -3.28 -4.67 -25.01
CA THR A 64 -2.82 -3.63 -24.09
C THR A 64 -3.87 -2.56 -23.88
N LEU A 65 -4.52 -2.08 -24.95
CA LEU A 65 -5.59 -1.09 -24.82
C LEU A 65 -6.80 -1.62 -24.03
N VAL A 66 -7.21 -2.86 -24.31
CA VAL A 66 -8.31 -3.53 -23.62
C VAL A 66 -7.99 -3.76 -22.13
N PHE A 67 -6.79 -4.26 -21.83
CA PHE A 67 -6.34 -4.51 -20.45
C PHE A 67 -6.09 -3.22 -19.67
N ILE A 68 -5.70 -2.12 -20.32
CA ILE A 68 -5.72 -0.79 -19.69
C ILE A 68 -7.15 -0.40 -19.30
N GLY A 69 -8.13 -0.67 -20.15
CA GLY A 69 -9.55 -0.49 -19.82
C GLY A 69 -9.95 -1.28 -18.58
N PHE A 70 -9.62 -2.57 -18.53
CA PHE A 70 -9.86 -3.42 -17.36
C PHE A 70 -9.11 -2.95 -16.11
N GLY A 71 -7.84 -2.54 -16.23
CA GLY A 71 -7.05 -2.00 -15.14
C GLY A 71 -7.62 -0.69 -14.59
N THR A 72 -8.17 0.15 -15.46
CA THR A 72 -8.86 1.39 -15.10
C THR A 72 -10.15 1.10 -14.34
N LEU A 73 -10.99 0.18 -14.84
CA LEU A 73 -12.20 -0.27 -14.15
C LEU A 73 -11.88 -0.89 -12.79
N GLY A 74 -10.82 -1.71 -12.71
CA GLY A 74 -10.32 -2.27 -11.45
C GLY A 74 -9.83 -1.21 -10.46
N SER A 75 -9.20 -0.15 -10.96
CA SER A 75 -8.79 1.00 -10.15
C SER A 75 -10.00 1.71 -9.55
N PHE A 76 -11.01 2.01 -10.36
CA PHE A 76 -12.27 2.62 -9.89
C PHE A 76 -12.99 1.72 -8.89
N TYR A 77 -13.05 0.42 -9.14
CA TYR A 77 -13.65 -0.54 -8.22
C TYR A 77 -12.91 -0.60 -6.87
N ASN A 78 -11.57 -0.60 -6.88
CA ASN A 78 -10.77 -0.54 -5.66
C ASN A 78 -11.02 0.74 -4.86
N ILE A 79 -11.06 1.90 -5.52
CA ILE A 79 -11.39 3.17 -4.86
C ILE A 79 -12.79 3.11 -4.26
N TYR A 80 -13.79 2.66 -5.03
CA TYR A 80 -15.17 2.54 -4.57
C TYR A 80 -15.28 1.62 -3.34
N ARG A 81 -14.56 0.50 -3.35
CA ARG A 81 -14.49 -0.43 -2.21
C ARG A 81 -13.89 0.24 -0.98
N ILE A 82 -12.81 1.01 -1.14
CA ILE A 82 -12.17 1.73 -0.04
C ILE A 82 -13.12 2.79 0.53
N TYR A 83 -13.80 3.54 -0.34
CA TYR A 83 -14.76 4.56 0.11
C TYR A 83 -15.95 3.94 0.84
N LYS A 84 -16.45 2.79 0.37
CA LYS A 84 -17.60 2.11 0.99
C LYS A 84 -17.26 1.46 2.34
N ASN A 85 -16.03 0.97 2.51
CA ASN A 85 -15.60 0.21 3.69
C ASN A 85 -14.63 0.99 4.61
N GLY A 86 -14.35 2.25 4.28
CA GLY A 86 -13.41 3.13 4.98
C GLY A 86 -14.07 4.06 5.98
#